data_AF-A0A7C2FZ12-F1
#
_entry.id   AF-A0A7C2FZ12-F1
#
_cell.length_a   1.000
_cell.length_b   1.000
_cell.length_c   1.000
_cell.angle_alpha   90.00
_cell.angle_beta   90.00
_cell.angle_gamma   90.00
#
_symmetry.space_group_name_H-M   'P 1'
#
loop_
_entity.id
_entity.type
_entity.pdbx_description
1 polymer ?
#
loop_
_entity_poly.entity_id
_entity_poly.type
_entity_poly.pdbx_seq_one_letter_code
_entity_poly.pdbx_strand_id
1 'polypeptide(L)'
;MRSSDEEWRHRQAALTRRAHLFGALAVIALVIGATNLLALIHAFWQPMGVFNMPLYLLFAVTALWAAVNFLRTRRRALAYRDHPERFFEE
;
A
#
# COMPACT_ATOMS: atom_id res chain seq x y z
N MET A 1 -37.20 4.68 -2.06
CA MET A 1 -36.24 4.34 -3.13
C MET A 1 -35.12 5.37 -3.32
N ARG A 2 -35.30 6.67 -3.03
CA ARG A 2 -34.24 7.68 -3.21
C ARG A 2 -33.13 7.64 -2.15
N SER A 3 -33.43 7.17 -0.93
CA SER A 3 -32.48 7.07 0.18
C SER A 3 -31.40 5.99 -0.03
N SER A 4 -31.73 4.88 -0.70
CA SER A 4 -30.77 3.81 -0.98
C SER A 4 -29.69 4.23 -1.98
N ASP A 5 -30.05 5.07 -2.95
CA ASP A 5 -29.11 5.56 -3.98
C ASP A 5 -28.10 6.57 -3.42
N GLU A 6 -28.54 7.45 -2.51
CA GLU A 6 -27.66 8.41 -1.84
C GLU A 6 -26.70 7.73 -0.85
N GLU A 7 -27.18 6.76 -0.06
CA GLU A 7 -26.33 5.95 0.81
C GLU A 7 -25.30 5.14 0.01
N TRP A 8 -25.71 4.57 -1.12
CA TRP A 8 -24.83 3.81 -1.99
C TRP A 8 -23.76 4.69 -2.64
N ARG A 9 -24.13 5.90 -3.11
CA ARG A 9 -23.18 6.91 -3.62
C ARG A 9 -22.18 7.36 -2.56
N HIS A 10 -22.63 7.59 -1.32
CA HIS A 10 -21.73 7.92 -0.22
C HIS A 10 -20.76 6.78 0.11
N ARG A 11 -21.23 5.53 0.09
CA ARG A 11 -20.36 4.35 0.28
C ARG A 11 -19.32 4.22 -0.83
N GLN A 12 -19.70 4.41 -2.09
CA GLN A 12 -18.74 4.38 -3.22
C GLN A 12 -17.68 5.47 -3.14
N ALA A 13 -18.07 6.69 -2.76
CA ALA A 13 -17.13 7.80 -2.55
C ALA A 13 -16.14 7.50 -1.42
N ALA A 14 -16.62 6.94 -0.31
CA ALA A 14 -15.78 6.53 0.82
C ALA A 14 -14.78 5.42 0.43
N LEU A 15 -15.22 4.42 -0.35
CA LEU A 15 -14.36 3.34 -0.86
C LEU A 15 -13.30 3.85 -1.82
N THR A 16 -13.66 4.77 -2.72
CA THR A 16 -12.72 5.39 -3.66
C THR A 16 -11.67 6.21 -2.91
N ARG A 17 -12.08 6.96 -1.87
CA ARG A 17 -11.15 7.72 -1.00
C ARG A 17 -10.18 6.79 -0.26
N ARG A 18 -10.67 5.68 0.28
CA ARG A 18 -9.83 4.64 0.92
C ARG A 18 -8.85 4.02 -0.08
N ALA A 19 -9.30 3.68 -1.28
CA ALA A 19 -8.45 3.13 -2.34
C ALA A 19 -7.32 4.10 -2.74
N HIS A 20 -7.60 5.41 -2.78
CA HIS A 20 -6.56 6.43 -2.98
C HIS A 20 -5.56 6.50 -1.82
N LEU A 21 -6.03 6.47 -0.57
CA LEU A 21 -5.15 6.45 0.61
C LEU A 21 -4.21 5.25 0.60
N PHE A 22 -4.72 4.04 0.32
CA PHE A 22 -3.88 2.85 0.20
C PHE A 22 -2.93 2.93 -1.00
N GLY A 23 -3.36 3.53 -2.12
CA GLY A 23 -2.46 3.82 -3.25
C GLY A 23 -1.31 4.74 -2.85
N ALA A 24 -1.59 5.83 -2.14
CA ALA A 24 -0.58 6.76 -1.66
C ALA A 24 0.39 6.09 -0.66
N LEU A 25 -0.13 5.29 0.27
CA LEU A 25 0.68 4.52 1.22
C LEU A 25 1.58 3.50 0.51
N ALA A 26 1.10 2.84 -0.56
CA ALA A 26 1.92 1.95 -1.36
C ALA A 26 3.10 2.70 -2.03
N VAL A 27 2.85 3.90 -2.56
CA VAL A 27 3.90 4.74 -3.16
C VAL A 27 4.92 5.19 -2.11
N ILE A 28 4.46 5.65 -0.95
CA ILE A 28 5.35 6.04 0.16
C ILE A 28 6.21 4.86 0.60
N ALA A 29 5.62 3.68 0.75
CA ALA A 29 6.36 2.47 1.08
C ALA A 29 7.41 2.13 0.01
N LEU A 30 7.09 2.26 -1.29
CA LEU A 30 8.10 2.08 -2.35
C LEU A 30 9.24 3.09 -2.28
N VAL A 31 8.95 4.35 -1.97
CA VAL A 31 10.00 5.39 -1.81
C VAL A 31 10.92 5.06 -0.63
N ILE A 32 10.34 4.63 0.50
CA ILE A 32 11.14 4.18 1.67
C ILE A 32 12.01 2.99 1.28
N GLY A 33 11.44 2.00 0.57
CA GLY A 33 12.17 0.84 0.10
C GLY A 33 13.32 1.19 -0.84
N ALA A 34 13.08 2.05 -1.83
CA ALA A 34 14.09 2.52 -2.77
C ALA A 34 15.21 3.30 -2.07
N THR A 35 14.85 4.18 -1.12
CA THR A 35 15.83 4.94 -0.32
C THR A 35 16.73 4.01 0.50
N ASN A 36 16.15 2.98 1.12
CA ASN A 36 16.91 2.00 1.88
C ASN A 36 17.79 1.12 0.98
N LEU A 37 17.34 0.79 -0.23
CA LEU A 37 18.16 0.07 -1.20
C LEU A 37 19.38 0.90 -1.64
N LEU A 38 19.20 2.21 -1.88
CA LEU A 38 20.29 3.13 -2.18
C LEU A 38 21.26 3.25 -1.00
N ALA A 39 20.74 3.36 0.22
CA ALA A 39 21.55 3.37 1.44
C ALA A 39 22.36 2.08 1.61
N LEU A 40 21.77 0.92 1.25
CA LEU A 40 22.46 -0.37 1.25
C LEU A 40 23.63 -0.38 0.27
N ILE A 41 23.43 0.11 -0.97
CA ILE A 41 24.49 0.23 -1.98
C ILE A 41 25.61 1.16 -1.49
N HIS A 42 25.25 2.28 -0.88
CA HIS A 42 26.23 3.21 -0.33
C HIS A 42 26.99 2.62 0.87
N ALA A 43 26.32 1.82 1.70
CA ALA A 43 26.93 1.16 2.85
C ALA A 43 28.04 0.17 2.46
N PHE A 44 28.02 -0.40 1.24
CA PHE A 44 29.13 -1.24 0.74
C PHE A 44 30.45 -0.49 0.59
N TRP A 45 30.40 0.82 0.36
CA TRP A 45 31.59 1.66 0.19
C TRP A 45 32.12 2.23 1.51
N GLN A 46 31.42 2.03 2.63
CA GLN A 46 31.82 2.56 3.92
C GLN A 46 32.31 1.45 4.87
N PRO A 47 33.46 1.63 5.56
CA PRO A 47 34.01 0.59 6.45
C PRO A 47 33.10 0.24 7.64
N MET A 48 32.25 1.18 8.10
CA MET A 48 31.22 0.94 9.12
C MET A 48 29.87 0.53 8.54
N GLY A 49 29.69 0.58 7.22
CA GLY A 49 28.41 0.35 6.55
C GLY A 49 27.89 -1.07 6.70
N VAL A 50 28.78 -2.06 6.85
CA VAL A 50 28.43 -3.48 7.03
C VAL A 50 27.54 -3.72 8.26
N PHE A 51 27.71 -2.95 9.33
CA PHE A 51 26.86 -3.08 10.54
C PHE A 51 25.44 -2.56 10.33
N ASN A 52 25.26 -1.58 9.43
CA ASN A 52 23.96 -0.99 9.13
C ASN A 52 23.24 -1.69 7.96
N MET A 53 23.95 -2.53 7.19
CA MET A 53 23.36 -3.28 6.07
C MET A 53 22.14 -4.13 6.44
N PRO A 54 22.13 -4.90 7.54
CA PRO A 54 20.97 -5.69 7.93
C PRO A 54 19.74 -4.83 8.20
N LEU A 55 19.95 -3.63 8.77
CA LEU A 55 18.88 -2.68 9.04
C LEU A 55 18.28 -2.15 7.73
N TYR A 56 19.11 -1.67 6.81
CA TYR A 56 18.64 -1.19 5.51
C TYR A 56 17.92 -2.28 4.70
N LEU A 57 18.44 -3.52 4.75
CA LEU A 57 17.80 -4.66 4.11
C LEU A 57 16.43 -4.97 4.73
N LEU A 58 16.34 -4.99 6.06
CA LEU A 58 15.08 -5.21 6.77
C LEU A 58 14.05 -4.15 6.37
N PHE A 59 14.42 -2.86 6.41
CA PHE A 59 13.53 -1.77 6.02
C PHE A 59 13.11 -1.87 4.55
N ALA A 60 14.02 -2.22 3.64
CA ALA A 60 13.69 -2.39 2.22
C ALA A 60 12.66 -3.53 2.01
N VAL A 61 12.87 -4.68 2.66
CA VAL A 61 11.97 -5.84 2.57
C VAL A 61 10.60 -5.53 3.19
N THR A 62 10.58 -4.94 4.38
CA THR A 62 9.33 -4.56 5.06
C THR A 62 8.55 -3.53 4.25
N ALA A 63 9.23 -2.55 3.68
CA ALA A 63 8.61 -1.54 2.84
C ALA A 63 8.03 -2.13 1.54
N LEU A 64 8.74 -3.07 0.90
CA LEU A 64 8.23 -3.80 -0.26
C LEU A 64 6.99 -4.64 0.10
N TRP A 65 7.03 -5.35 1.23
CA TRP A 65 5.89 -6.12 1.73
C TRP A 65 4.69 -5.23 2.09
N ALA A 66 4.93 -4.03 2.63
CA ALA A 66 3.88 -3.06 2.88
C ALA A 66 3.26 -2.54 1.57
N ALA A 67 4.08 -2.20 0.56
CA ALA A 67 3.61 -1.76 -0.76
C ALA A 67 2.73 -2.82 -1.45
N VAL A 68 3.27 -4.04 -1.53
CA VAL A 68 2.56 -5.33 -1.33
C VAL A 68 1.07 -5.26 -0.95
N ASN A 69 0.89 -5.25 0.36
CA ASN A 69 -0.39 -5.30 1.03
C ASN A 69 -1.26 -4.09 0.74
N PHE A 70 -0.69 -2.88 0.69
CA PHE A 70 -1.46 -1.68 0.36
C PHE A 70 -2.06 -1.75 -1.03
N LEU A 71 -1.31 -2.25 -2.02
CA LEU A 71 -1.83 -2.44 -3.38
C LEU A 71 -2.92 -3.53 -3.41
N ARG A 72 -2.74 -4.62 -2.67
CA ARG A 72 -3.76 -5.68 -2.54
C ARG A 72 -5.04 -5.15 -1.89
N THR A 73 -4.93 -4.38 -0.83
CA THR A 73 -6.06 -3.74 -0.13
C THR A 73 -6.76 -2.72 -1.02
N ARG A 74 -6.00 -1.91 -1.78
CA ARG A 74 -6.56 -1.01 -2.81
C ARG A 74 -7.37 -1.78 -3.84
N ARG A 75 -6.84 -2.90 -4.37
CA ARG A 75 -7.56 -3.74 -5.34
C ARG A 75 -8.84 -4.32 -4.75
N ARG A 76 -8.82 -4.79 -3.49
CA ARG A 76 -10.02 -5.29 -2.79
C ARG A 76 -11.07 -4.19 -2.61
N ALA A 77 -10.66 -2.99 -2.20
CA ALA A 77 -11.57 -1.86 -2.02
C ALA A 77 -12.24 -1.42 -3.33
N LEU A 78 -11.51 -1.47 -4.46
CA LEU A 78 -12.06 -1.22 -5.79
C LEU A 78 -12.97 -2.37 -6.25
N ALA A 79 -12.57 -3.62 -6.04
CA ALA A 79 -13.39 -4.79 -6.38
C ALA A 79 -14.74 -4.80 -5.64
N TYR A 80 -14.77 -4.40 -4.36
CA TYR A 80 -16.01 -4.24 -3.60
C TYR A 80 -16.89 -3.10 -4.14
N ARG A 81 -16.29 -2.05 -4.70
CA ARG A 81 -17.02 -0.95 -5.35
C ARG A 81 -17.63 -1.39 -6.69
N ASP A 82 -16.87 -2.15 -7.48
CA ASP A 82 -17.23 -2.50 -8.85
C ASP A 82 -18.11 -3.76 -8.94
N HIS A 83 -18.02 -4.68 -7.97
CA HIS A 83 -18.85 -5.90 -7.88
C HIS A 83 -19.33 -6.15 -6.44
N PRO A 84 -20.25 -5.32 -5.91
CA PRO A 84 -20.76 -5.48 -4.55
C PRO A 84 -21.52 -6.80 -4.36
N GLU A 85 -22.21 -7.31 -5.40
CA GLU A 85 -22.97 -8.58 -5.34
C GLU A 85 -22.15 -9.81 -4.91
N ARG A 86 -20.85 -9.88 -5.26
CA ARG A 86 -19.98 -11.02 -4.91
C ARG A 86 -19.67 -11.15 -3.42
N PHE A 87 -19.99 -10.15 -2.62
CA PHE A 87 -19.68 -10.10 -1.18
C PHE A 87 -20.93 -10.23 -0.30
N PHE A 88 -22.12 -10.36 -0.89
CA PHE A 88 -23.36 -10.67 -0.18
C PHE A 88 -23.73 -12.18 -0.27
N GLU A 89 -23.02 -12.94 -1.10
CA GLU A 89 -23.21 -14.39 -1.30
C GLU A 89 -22.26 -15.29 -0.48
N GLU A 90 -21.37 -14.69 0.33
CA GLU A 90 -20.57 -15.38 1.38
C GLU A 90 -21.14 -15.10 2.78
#